data_AF-A0A2G1XC08-F1
#
_entry.id   AF-A0A2G1XC08-F1
#
_cell.length_a   1.000
_cell.length_b   1.000
_cell.length_c   1.000
_cell.angle_alpha   90.00
_cell.angle_beta   90.00
_cell.angle_gamma   90.00
#
_symmetry.space_group_name_H-M   'P 1'
#
loop_
_entity.id
_entity.type
_entity.pdbx_description
1 polymer ?
#
loop_
_entity_poly.entity_id
_entity_poly.type
_entity_poly.pdbx_seq_one_letter_code
_entity_poly.pdbx_strand_id
1 'polypeptide(L)'
;IQDGRAVGAYSGAAPVGPNIPQNVRDDYKKEQGHISEVNDLIDEALRQASQADKKASAELDKLATKINVSDTNVAHNYIETETAHLEIDMIRGSIPVGKDPHLVRAWWDGLTPEQHKALMLADPVTIADLTGLPDDVGKEIRGRDGKIDRVEMVRYALDHWNKPDDLKFENNCANFASSALEAGGMQKKFDTWLGPRGDNTWGRESGIGIDWWDQRAYHSRSWASAKYLRNFLTDNGGEEVPRSQARPGDLIFYEQVAEDPGKGGEPQGETYHAAVVTSVTPDGDIKLSQHTGEWQNVSLEAREHVATRNHGEQRIHIVRPHPNWY
;
A
#
# COMPACT_ATOMS: atom_id res chain seq x y z
N ILE A 1 -9.73 -33.22 -8.83
CA ILE A 1 -9.29 -33.46 -7.44
C ILE A 1 -9.63 -34.90 -7.08
N GLN A 2 -8.68 -35.81 -7.32
CA GLN A 2 -8.65 -37.19 -6.84
C GLN A 2 -7.18 -37.59 -6.89
N ASP A 3 -6.50 -37.39 -5.77
CA ASP A 3 -5.32 -38.12 -5.30
C ASP A 3 -4.57 -37.24 -4.29
N GLY A 4 -5.16 -37.15 -3.10
CA GLY A 4 -4.46 -36.75 -1.89
C GLY A 4 -3.41 -37.80 -1.54
N ARG A 5 -2.30 -37.81 -2.28
CA ARG A 5 -1.14 -38.63 -1.93
C ARG A 5 -0.59 -38.08 -0.64
N ALA A 6 -0.85 -38.82 0.43
CA ALA A 6 -0.14 -38.73 1.69
C ALA A 6 1.36 -38.64 1.39
N VAL A 7 1.94 -37.48 1.69
CA VAL A 7 3.39 -37.30 1.70
C VAL A 7 3.87 -38.19 2.83
N GLY A 8 4.51 -39.30 2.47
CA GLY A 8 4.91 -40.32 3.45
C GLY A 8 5.84 -39.69 4.47
N ALA A 9 5.39 -39.61 5.73
CA ALA A 9 6.28 -39.38 6.86
C ALA A 9 7.36 -40.47 6.81
N TYR A 10 8.62 -40.06 6.63
CA TYR A 10 9.75 -40.99 6.64
C TYR A 10 9.87 -41.55 8.07
N SER A 11 9.26 -42.72 8.31
CA SER A 11 9.28 -43.38 9.62
C SER A 11 10.57 -44.20 9.81
N GLY A 12 11.73 -43.59 9.53
CA GLY A 12 13.00 -44.20 9.90
C GLY A 12 12.98 -44.43 11.41
N ALA A 13 13.00 -45.69 11.85
CA ALA A 13 12.88 -46.01 13.26
C ALA A 13 13.94 -45.24 14.07
N ALA A 14 13.51 -44.57 15.15
CA ALA A 14 14.42 -43.83 16.02
C ALA A 14 15.56 -44.76 16.50
N PRO A 15 16.83 -44.32 16.48
CA PRO A 15 17.94 -45.16 16.90
C PRO A 15 17.90 -45.32 18.43
N VAL A 16 17.17 -46.33 18.90
CA VAL A 16 16.96 -46.64 20.32
C VAL A 16 17.83 -47.83 20.74
N GLY A 17 18.67 -47.62 21.76
CA GLY A 17 19.52 -48.66 22.34
C GLY A 17 20.74 -48.10 23.10
N PRO A 18 21.26 -48.80 24.12
CA PRO A 18 22.36 -48.32 24.97
C PRO A 18 23.69 -48.16 24.24
N ASN A 19 23.88 -48.82 23.09
CA ASN A 19 25.14 -48.84 22.33
C ASN A 19 25.14 -47.92 21.09
N ILE A 20 24.10 -47.08 20.91
CA ILE A 20 24.07 -46.12 19.81
C ILE A 20 25.04 -44.97 20.13
N PRO A 21 26.01 -44.67 19.25
CA PRO A 21 26.91 -43.53 19.42
C PRO A 21 26.15 -42.20 19.53
N GLN A 22 26.61 -41.29 20.38
CA GLN A 22 25.95 -40.01 20.63
C GLN A 22 25.79 -39.17 19.34
N ASN A 23 26.81 -39.18 18.46
CA ASN A 23 26.76 -38.49 17.17
C ASN A 23 25.61 -38.98 16.28
N VAL A 24 25.28 -40.28 16.29
CA VAL A 24 24.14 -40.82 15.52
C VAL A 24 22.80 -40.33 16.07
N ARG A 25 22.68 -40.13 17.39
CA ARG A 25 21.47 -39.58 18.01
C ARG A 25 21.31 -38.09 17.69
N ASP A 26 22.42 -37.36 17.69
CA ASP A 26 22.45 -35.94 17.38
C ASP A 26 22.13 -35.69 15.89
N ASP A 27 22.71 -36.49 14.99
CA ASP A 27 22.41 -36.48 13.56
C ASP A 27 20.93 -36.81 13.30
N TYR A 28 20.37 -37.83 13.96
CA TYR A 28 18.95 -38.16 13.84
C TYR A 28 18.04 -37.03 14.33
N LYS A 29 18.36 -36.39 15.46
CA LYS A 29 17.59 -35.24 15.95
C LYS A 29 17.65 -34.05 14.99
N LYS A 30 18.82 -33.79 14.41
CA LYS A 30 19.00 -32.74 13.41
C LYS A 30 18.16 -33.01 12.16
N GLU A 31 18.17 -34.25 11.67
CA GLU A 31 17.36 -34.67 10.52
C GLU A 31 15.86 -34.56 10.80
N GLN A 32 15.41 -34.96 12.00
CA GLN A 32 14.01 -34.77 12.42
C GLN A 32 13.62 -33.28 12.47
N GLY A 33 14.53 -32.41 12.89
CA GLY A 33 14.35 -30.96 12.85
C GLY A 33 14.12 -30.46 11.42
N HIS A 34 14.99 -30.83 10.48
CA HIS A 34 14.85 -30.47 9.06
C HIS A 34 13.54 -31.01 8.46
N ILE A 35 13.15 -32.24 8.79
CA ILE A 35 11.88 -32.83 8.31
C ILE A 35 10.69 -32.01 8.82
N SER A 36 10.72 -31.59 10.08
CA SER A 36 9.66 -30.72 10.63
C SER A 36 9.57 -29.40 9.88
N GLU A 37 10.71 -28.73 9.65
CA GLU A 37 10.76 -27.46 8.93
C GLU A 37 10.22 -27.59 7.49
N VAL A 38 10.60 -28.66 6.78
CA VAL A 38 10.09 -28.94 5.43
C VAL A 38 8.59 -29.21 5.44
N ASN A 39 8.08 -29.98 6.42
CA ASN A 39 6.65 -30.24 6.53
C ASN A 39 5.87 -28.94 6.80
N ASP A 40 6.38 -28.07 7.67
CA ASP A 40 5.75 -26.78 7.97
C ASP A 40 5.70 -25.88 6.71
N LEU A 41 6.76 -25.88 5.88
CA LEU A 41 6.77 -25.18 4.59
C LEU A 41 5.78 -25.78 3.60
N ILE A 42 5.67 -27.11 3.52
CA ILE A 42 4.71 -27.79 2.65
C ILE A 42 3.28 -27.47 3.07
N ASP A 43 2.97 -27.57 4.37
CA ASP A 43 1.65 -27.27 4.92
C ASP A 43 1.27 -25.81 4.66
N GLU A 44 2.23 -24.89 4.83
CA GLU A 44 2.01 -23.47 4.53
C GLU A 44 1.79 -23.24 3.03
N ALA A 45 2.57 -23.87 2.14
CA ALA A 45 2.36 -23.77 0.69
C ALA A 45 0.97 -24.33 0.27
N LEU A 46 0.55 -25.46 0.85
CA LEU A 46 -0.78 -26.05 0.60
C LEU A 46 -1.90 -25.14 1.10
N ARG A 47 -1.71 -24.50 2.27
CA ARG A 47 -2.64 -23.52 2.82
C ARG A 47 -2.79 -22.31 1.90
N GLN A 48 -1.67 -21.74 1.44
CA GLN A 48 -1.63 -20.60 0.54
C GLN A 48 -2.35 -20.90 -0.78
N ALA A 49 -2.01 -22.03 -1.43
CA ALA A 49 -2.64 -22.45 -2.68
C ALA A 49 -4.15 -22.67 -2.52
N SER A 50 -4.57 -23.35 -1.45
CA SER A 50 -5.98 -23.60 -1.16
C SER A 50 -6.78 -22.32 -0.88
N GLN A 51 -6.17 -21.33 -0.24
CA GLN A 51 -6.82 -20.05 0.04
C GLN A 51 -6.97 -19.21 -1.24
N ALA A 52 -5.91 -19.14 -2.06
CA ALA A 52 -5.94 -18.41 -3.32
C ALA A 52 -7.01 -18.98 -4.26
N ASP A 53 -7.07 -20.30 -4.43
CA ASP A 53 -8.05 -20.99 -5.27
C ASP A 53 -9.50 -20.70 -4.82
N LYS A 54 -9.77 -20.83 -3.52
CA LYS A 54 -11.10 -20.54 -2.95
C LYS A 54 -11.53 -19.09 -3.15
N LYS A 55 -10.63 -18.14 -2.92
CA LYS A 55 -10.92 -16.70 -3.08
C LYS A 55 -11.16 -16.35 -4.55
N ALA A 56 -10.28 -16.82 -5.45
CA ALA A 56 -10.40 -16.58 -6.87
C ALA A 56 -11.69 -17.18 -7.46
N SER A 57 -11.99 -18.44 -7.14
CA SER A 57 -13.21 -19.10 -7.63
C SER A 57 -14.47 -18.36 -7.18
N ALA A 58 -14.55 -17.97 -5.90
CA ALA A 58 -15.72 -17.27 -5.37
C ALA A 58 -15.96 -15.92 -6.06
N GLU A 59 -14.90 -15.19 -6.39
CA GLU A 59 -15.03 -13.92 -7.10
C GLU A 59 -15.34 -14.09 -8.57
N LEU A 60 -14.75 -15.08 -9.25
CA LEU A 60 -15.10 -15.37 -10.63
C LEU A 60 -16.59 -15.74 -10.75
N ASP A 61 -17.11 -16.55 -9.82
CA ASP A 61 -18.54 -16.88 -9.75
C ASP A 61 -19.39 -15.62 -9.54
N LYS A 62 -18.94 -14.70 -8.67
CA LYS A 62 -19.62 -13.43 -8.43
C LYS A 62 -19.59 -12.51 -9.65
N LEU A 63 -18.43 -12.30 -10.27
CA LEU A 63 -18.26 -11.46 -11.46
C LEU A 63 -19.05 -12.00 -12.65
N ALA A 64 -19.15 -13.33 -12.79
CA ALA A 64 -20.00 -13.96 -13.80
C ALA A 64 -21.49 -13.55 -13.67
N THR A 65 -21.98 -13.24 -12.47
CA THR A 65 -23.34 -12.72 -12.25
C THR A 65 -23.48 -11.22 -12.47
N LYS A 66 -22.37 -10.49 -12.62
CA LYS A 66 -22.31 -9.02 -12.72
C LYS A 66 -21.97 -8.52 -14.13
N ILE A 67 -22.14 -9.34 -15.17
CA ILE A 67 -21.99 -8.90 -16.56
C ILE A 67 -23.09 -7.89 -16.94
N ASN A 68 -22.75 -6.83 -17.68
CA ASN A 68 -23.63 -5.72 -18.12
C ASN A 68 -24.18 -4.78 -17.02
N VAL A 69 -23.40 -4.44 -16.00
CA VAL A 69 -23.76 -3.36 -15.07
C VAL A 69 -23.73 -2.03 -15.81
N SER A 70 -24.91 -1.46 -16.08
CA SER A 70 -25.06 -0.18 -16.79
C SER A 70 -24.89 1.04 -15.88
N ASP A 71 -25.05 0.86 -14.57
CA ASP A 71 -24.85 1.90 -13.57
C ASP A 71 -23.36 2.04 -13.23
N THR A 72 -22.77 3.14 -13.67
CA THR A 72 -21.36 3.44 -13.41
C THR A 72 -21.08 3.57 -11.92
N ASN A 73 -22.00 4.06 -11.09
CA ASN A 73 -21.72 4.14 -9.65
C ASN A 73 -21.62 2.76 -9.01
N VAL A 74 -22.43 1.80 -9.47
CA VAL A 74 -22.37 0.40 -8.98
C VAL A 74 -21.11 -0.31 -9.47
N ALA A 75 -20.75 -0.12 -10.74
CA ALA A 75 -19.51 -0.68 -11.30
C ALA A 75 -18.28 -0.20 -10.52
N HIS A 76 -18.13 1.11 -10.33
CA HIS A 76 -16.85 1.64 -9.84
C HIS A 76 -16.77 1.67 -8.31
N ASN A 77 -17.80 2.15 -7.59
CA ASN A 77 -17.68 2.29 -6.13
C ASN A 77 -17.78 0.96 -5.39
N TYR A 78 -18.47 -0.02 -5.96
CA TYR A 78 -18.73 -1.29 -5.29
C TYR A 78 -18.00 -2.46 -5.93
N ILE A 79 -18.05 -2.62 -7.26
CA ILE A 79 -17.42 -3.79 -7.89
C ILE A 79 -15.90 -3.62 -7.93
N GLU A 80 -15.39 -2.48 -8.39
CA GLU A 80 -13.93 -2.28 -8.48
C GLU A 80 -13.25 -2.24 -7.12
N THR A 81 -13.80 -1.51 -6.15
CA THR A 81 -13.28 -1.48 -4.77
C THR A 81 -13.25 -2.89 -4.17
N GLU A 82 -14.31 -3.68 -4.36
CA GLU A 82 -14.40 -5.03 -3.83
C GLU A 82 -13.41 -5.99 -4.51
N THR A 83 -13.33 -5.97 -5.84
CA THR A 83 -12.39 -6.80 -6.59
C THR A 83 -10.94 -6.43 -6.27
N ALA A 84 -10.64 -5.13 -6.10
CA ALA A 84 -9.31 -4.69 -5.72
C ALA A 84 -8.94 -5.10 -4.28
N HIS A 85 -9.89 -5.05 -3.33
CA HIS A 85 -9.68 -5.60 -2.00
C HIS A 85 -9.39 -7.09 -2.04
N LEU A 86 -10.12 -7.86 -2.85
CA LEU A 86 -9.89 -9.28 -2.98
C LEU A 86 -8.50 -9.59 -3.53
N GLU A 87 -8.05 -8.86 -4.54
CA GLU A 87 -6.72 -9.06 -5.12
C GLU A 87 -5.63 -8.88 -4.07
N ILE A 88 -5.68 -7.78 -3.30
CA ILE A 88 -4.76 -7.55 -2.18
C ILE A 88 -4.90 -8.66 -1.13
N ASP A 89 -6.12 -9.10 -0.84
CA ASP A 89 -6.39 -10.19 0.11
C ASP A 89 -5.87 -11.56 -0.35
N MET A 90 -5.78 -11.80 -1.67
CA MET A 90 -5.17 -12.99 -2.23
C MET A 90 -3.65 -12.94 -2.09
N ILE A 91 -3.04 -11.79 -2.38
CA ILE A 91 -1.61 -11.56 -2.17
C ILE A 91 -1.27 -11.73 -0.68
N ARG A 92 -2.01 -11.07 0.21
CA ARG A 92 -1.86 -11.22 1.67
C ARG A 92 -2.03 -12.65 2.14
N GLY A 93 -2.93 -13.41 1.50
CA GLY A 93 -3.13 -14.84 1.80
C GLY A 93 -1.90 -15.70 1.53
N SER A 94 -0.98 -15.26 0.66
CA SER A 94 0.31 -15.92 0.38
C SER A 94 1.40 -15.62 1.41
N ILE A 95 1.13 -14.73 2.37
CA ILE A 95 2.09 -14.30 3.39
C ILE A 95 1.83 -15.08 4.70
N PRO A 96 2.87 -15.67 5.34
CA PRO A 96 2.72 -16.44 6.58
C PRO A 96 2.55 -15.54 7.82
N VAL A 97 1.51 -14.71 7.85
CA VAL A 97 1.22 -13.79 8.96
C VAL A 97 0.94 -14.56 10.26
N GLY A 98 1.57 -14.14 11.36
CA GLY A 98 1.40 -14.73 12.69
C GLY A 98 2.04 -16.11 12.86
N LYS A 99 2.88 -16.55 11.91
CA LYS A 99 3.64 -17.79 11.99
C LYS A 99 4.95 -17.62 12.75
N ASP A 100 5.61 -18.75 13.04
CA ASP A 100 6.91 -18.78 13.69
C ASP A 100 7.95 -17.97 12.87
N PRO A 101 8.79 -17.12 13.50
CA PRO A 101 9.78 -16.32 12.79
C PRO A 101 10.78 -17.12 11.95
N HIS A 102 11.14 -18.35 12.34
CA HIS A 102 11.99 -19.21 11.53
C HIS A 102 11.26 -19.70 10.27
N LEU A 103 9.96 -20.00 10.37
CA LEU A 103 9.14 -20.34 9.20
C LEU A 103 9.01 -19.15 8.26
N VAL A 104 8.75 -17.94 8.80
CA VAL A 104 8.70 -16.70 8.00
C VAL A 104 10.04 -16.47 7.30
N ARG A 105 11.16 -16.69 8.00
CA ARG A 105 12.50 -16.58 7.43
C ARG A 105 12.72 -17.57 6.29
N ALA A 106 12.39 -18.84 6.51
CA ALA A 106 12.56 -19.90 5.51
C ALA A 106 11.66 -19.67 4.28
N TRP A 107 10.42 -19.23 4.49
CA TRP A 107 9.52 -18.79 3.42
C TRP A 107 10.15 -17.66 2.61
N TRP A 108 10.62 -16.59 3.27
CA TRP A 108 11.26 -15.47 2.59
C TRP A 108 12.50 -15.90 1.82
N ASP A 109 13.39 -16.68 2.42
CA ASP A 109 14.61 -17.17 1.77
C ASP A 109 14.33 -18.12 0.58
N GLY A 110 13.14 -18.73 0.52
CA GLY A 110 12.69 -19.57 -0.59
C GLY A 110 12.16 -18.79 -1.80
N LEU A 111 11.92 -17.49 -1.67
CA LEU A 111 11.42 -16.64 -2.75
C LEU A 111 12.56 -16.14 -3.65
N THR A 112 12.25 -15.88 -4.92
CA THR A 112 13.18 -15.20 -5.83
C THR A 112 13.26 -13.70 -5.51
N PRO A 113 14.34 -12.99 -5.94
CA PRO A 113 14.43 -11.54 -5.77
C PRO A 113 13.25 -10.77 -6.37
N GLU A 114 12.69 -11.24 -7.49
CA GLU A 114 11.52 -10.65 -8.12
C GLU A 114 10.27 -10.81 -7.26
N GLN A 115 10.11 -11.98 -6.62
CA GLN A 115 9.01 -12.24 -5.69
C GLN A 115 9.14 -11.39 -4.42
N HIS A 116 10.35 -11.21 -3.88
CA HIS A 116 10.60 -10.26 -2.78
C HIS A 116 10.12 -8.87 -3.15
N LYS A 117 10.58 -8.36 -4.30
CA LYS A 117 10.21 -7.03 -4.78
C LYS A 117 8.70 -6.90 -5.00
N ALA A 118 8.08 -7.89 -5.62
CA ALA A 118 6.63 -7.89 -5.87
C ALA A 118 5.84 -7.83 -4.55
N LEU A 119 6.21 -8.60 -3.53
CA LEU A 119 5.53 -8.56 -2.23
C LEU A 119 5.76 -7.25 -1.48
N MET A 120 6.98 -6.70 -1.51
CA MET A 120 7.29 -5.40 -0.91
C MET A 120 6.50 -4.25 -1.55
N LEU A 121 6.20 -4.35 -2.85
CA LEU A 121 5.36 -3.37 -3.55
C LEU A 121 3.87 -3.63 -3.32
N ALA A 122 3.45 -4.88 -3.23
CA ALA A 122 2.04 -5.24 -3.19
C ALA A 122 1.40 -5.11 -1.80
N ASP A 123 2.11 -5.44 -0.72
CA ASP A 123 1.59 -5.33 0.65
C ASP A 123 2.69 -4.90 1.65
N PRO A 124 3.23 -3.67 1.51
CA PRO A 124 4.36 -3.20 2.30
C PRO A 124 4.07 -3.18 3.80
N VAL A 125 2.82 -2.91 4.20
CA VAL A 125 2.43 -2.86 5.62
C VAL A 125 2.51 -4.24 6.24
N THR A 126 1.91 -5.24 5.59
CA THR A 126 1.97 -6.61 6.10
C THR A 126 3.42 -7.10 6.15
N ILE A 127 4.22 -6.86 5.11
CA ILE A 127 5.63 -7.25 5.08
C ILE A 127 6.42 -6.56 6.20
N ALA A 128 6.20 -5.27 6.46
CA ALA A 128 6.88 -4.52 7.52
C ALA A 128 6.57 -5.04 8.93
N ASP A 129 5.39 -5.62 9.13
CA ASP A 129 4.92 -6.11 10.43
C ASP A 129 5.27 -7.60 10.65
N LEU A 130 5.85 -8.29 9.66
CA LEU A 130 6.31 -9.67 9.81
C LEU A 130 7.55 -9.76 10.70
N THR A 131 7.45 -10.61 11.72
CA THR A 131 8.60 -11.00 12.54
C THR A 131 9.37 -12.13 11.85
N GLY A 132 10.70 -12.04 11.79
CA GLY A 132 11.57 -13.06 11.17
C GLY A 132 12.19 -12.66 9.83
N LEU A 133 11.76 -11.53 9.25
CA LEU A 133 12.40 -10.96 8.06
C LEU A 133 13.76 -10.32 8.37
N PRO A 134 14.68 -10.25 7.40
CA PRO A 134 15.92 -9.48 7.56
C PRO A 134 15.63 -7.99 7.76
N ASP A 135 16.39 -7.33 8.66
CA ASP A 135 16.27 -5.89 8.95
C ASP A 135 16.34 -5.00 7.71
N ASP A 136 17.08 -5.40 6.68
CA ASP A 136 17.23 -4.62 5.45
C ASP A 136 15.91 -4.50 4.67
N VAL A 137 15.02 -5.50 4.78
CA VAL A 137 13.68 -5.46 4.16
C VAL A 137 12.87 -4.32 4.75
N GLY A 138 12.82 -4.23 6.08
CA GLY A 138 12.12 -3.15 6.79
C GLY A 138 12.69 -1.78 6.44
N LYS A 139 14.02 -1.64 6.37
CA LYS A 139 14.68 -0.37 5.97
C LYS A 139 14.39 0.02 4.53
N GLU A 140 14.31 -0.95 3.63
CA GLU A 140 14.01 -0.71 2.21
C GLU A 140 12.60 -0.18 2.03
N ILE A 141 11.60 -0.87 2.57
CA ILE A 141 10.18 -0.51 2.38
C ILE A 141 9.80 0.75 3.15
N ARG A 142 10.36 1.00 4.34
CA ARG A 142 10.11 2.23 5.11
C ARG A 142 10.80 3.43 4.47
N GLY A 143 11.99 3.24 3.90
CA GLY A 143 12.79 4.30 3.28
C GLY A 143 14.12 4.49 4.00
N ARG A 144 15.22 4.32 3.27
CA ARG A 144 16.58 4.28 3.85
C ARG A 144 17.10 5.62 4.38
N ASP A 145 16.51 6.75 3.96
CA ASP A 145 16.93 8.09 4.39
C ASP A 145 16.36 8.49 5.77
N GLY A 146 15.37 7.75 6.29
CA GLY A 146 14.70 8.02 7.56
C GLY A 146 13.88 9.31 7.61
N LYS A 147 13.70 9.97 6.46
CA LYS A 147 12.95 11.24 6.38
C LYS A 147 11.46 11.00 6.32
N ILE A 148 11.04 9.98 5.59
CA ILE A 148 9.63 9.59 5.55
C ILE A 148 9.55 8.09 5.68
N ASP A 149 8.74 7.63 6.62
CA ASP A 149 8.35 6.24 6.73
C ASP A 149 7.16 5.96 5.79
N ARG A 150 7.47 5.39 4.64
CA ARG A 150 6.48 5.07 3.59
C ARG A 150 5.47 4.02 4.06
N VAL A 151 5.86 3.13 4.97
CA VAL A 151 4.93 2.13 5.51
C VAL A 151 3.89 2.80 6.38
N GLU A 152 4.29 3.75 7.23
CA GLU A 152 3.33 4.50 8.05
C GLU A 152 2.42 5.39 7.20
N MET A 153 2.92 5.99 6.11
CA MET A 153 2.07 6.71 5.15
C MET A 153 0.99 5.80 4.57
N VAL A 154 1.39 4.61 4.09
CA VAL A 154 0.47 3.65 3.47
C VAL A 154 -0.52 3.12 4.50
N ARG A 155 -0.04 2.78 5.71
CA ARG A 155 -0.90 2.35 6.82
C ARG A 155 -1.94 3.42 7.16
N TYR A 156 -1.52 4.69 7.28
CA TYR A 156 -2.46 5.78 7.50
C TYR A 156 -3.53 5.82 6.40
N ALA A 157 -3.11 5.78 5.13
CA ALA A 157 -4.04 5.84 4.01
C ALA A 157 -5.04 4.67 4.01
N LEU A 158 -4.57 3.47 4.32
CA LEU A 158 -5.41 2.27 4.44
C LEU A 158 -6.34 2.32 5.66
N ASP A 159 -5.96 2.99 6.74
CA ASP A 159 -6.77 3.04 7.97
C ASP A 159 -7.75 4.22 8.00
N HIS A 160 -7.57 5.24 7.15
CA HIS A 160 -8.29 6.52 7.24
C HIS A 160 -9.07 6.91 5.98
N TRP A 161 -9.09 6.08 4.93
CA TRP A 161 -9.82 6.37 3.69
C TRP A 161 -11.32 6.67 3.88
N ASN A 162 -11.96 6.10 4.91
CA ASN A 162 -13.38 6.25 5.23
C ASN A 162 -13.64 6.93 6.58
N LYS A 163 -12.61 7.45 7.25
CA LYS A 163 -12.77 8.14 8.54
C LYS A 163 -12.99 9.62 8.28
N PRO A 164 -13.81 10.31 9.09
CA PRO A 164 -13.95 11.75 8.97
C PRO A 164 -12.62 12.45 9.25
N ASP A 165 -12.29 13.48 8.47
CA ASP A 165 -11.14 14.32 8.76
C ASP A 165 -11.29 15.07 10.07
N ASP A 166 -10.14 15.35 10.67
CA ASP A 166 -10.01 16.32 11.75
C ASP A 166 -10.19 17.77 11.25
N LEU A 167 -9.93 18.05 9.97
CA LEU A 167 -10.10 19.35 9.34
C LEU A 167 -11.06 19.27 8.15
N LYS A 168 -12.12 20.09 8.18
CA LYS A 168 -13.10 20.15 7.09
C LYS A 168 -12.63 21.11 6.00
N PHE A 169 -12.32 20.57 4.83
CA PHE A 169 -12.01 21.33 3.62
C PHE A 169 -13.04 21.07 2.53
N GLU A 170 -13.26 22.04 1.65
CA GLU A 170 -14.06 21.84 0.43
C GLU A 170 -13.37 20.84 -0.52
N ASN A 171 -12.03 20.82 -0.54
CA ASN A 171 -11.20 19.89 -1.32
C ASN A 171 -10.33 19.02 -0.40
N ASN A 172 -10.83 17.83 -0.08
CA ASN A 172 -10.29 16.97 0.96
C ASN A 172 -9.10 16.08 0.54
N CYS A 173 -8.90 15.89 -0.75
CA CYS A 173 -7.91 14.94 -1.27
C CYS A 173 -6.47 15.31 -0.88
N ALA A 174 -6.15 16.60 -0.90
CA ALA A 174 -4.83 17.09 -0.49
C ALA A 174 -4.63 17.05 1.03
N ASN A 175 -5.69 17.29 1.81
CA ASN A 175 -5.66 17.12 3.26
C ASN A 175 -5.32 15.68 3.62
N PHE A 176 -6.03 14.71 3.02
CA PHE A 176 -5.76 13.29 3.22
C PHE A 176 -4.31 12.90 2.86
N ALA A 177 -3.82 13.31 1.69
CA ALA A 177 -2.44 13.05 1.28
C ALA A 177 -1.41 13.70 2.22
N SER A 178 -1.68 14.93 2.70
CA SER A 178 -0.83 15.61 3.67
C SER A 178 -0.86 14.93 5.05
N SER A 179 -2.01 14.47 5.50
CA SER A 179 -2.11 13.70 6.75
C SER A 179 -1.38 12.37 6.65
N ALA A 180 -1.39 11.70 5.49
CA ALA A 180 -0.57 10.51 5.25
C ALA A 180 0.93 10.82 5.33
N LEU A 181 1.38 11.92 4.69
CA LEU A 181 2.78 12.39 4.80
C LEU A 181 3.18 12.71 6.25
N GLU A 182 2.29 13.35 7.02
CA GLU A 182 2.51 13.66 8.43
C GLU A 182 2.59 12.37 9.27
N ALA A 183 1.73 11.39 9.02
CA ALA A 183 1.78 10.07 9.66
C ALA A 183 3.05 9.30 9.31
N GLY A 184 3.58 9.49 8.10
CA GLY A 184 4.91 9.05 7.68
C GLY A 184 6.06 9.76 8.37
N GLY A 185 5.80 10.75 9.23
CA GLY A 185 6.82 11.48 9.97
C GLY A 185 7.50 12.61 9.19
N MET A 186 6.93 13.05 8.05
CA MET A 186 7.48 14.18 7.30
C MET A 186 7.48 15.43 8.17
N GLN A 187 8.65 16.02 8.39
CA GLN A 187 8.78 17.21 9.23
C GLN A 187 8.18 18.44 8.57
N LYS A 188 7.55 19.29 9.39
CA LYS A 188 6.98 20.56 8.94
C LYS A 188 8.09 21.47 8.42
N LYS A 189 7.78 22.22 7.37
CA LYS A 189 8.64 23.27 6.85
C LYS A 189 7.89 24.57 6.90
N PHE A 190 8.22 25.44 7.85
CA PHE A 190 7.60 26.75 7.97
C PHE A 190 8.58 27.85 7.64
N ASP A 191 8.03 28.95 7.14
CA ASP A 191 8.80 30.15 6.88
C ASP A 191 9.14 30.81 8.22
N THR A 192 10.37 31.30 8.36
CA THR A 192 10.84 31.90 9.61
C THR A 192 10.02 33.12 10.05
N TRP A 193 9.45 33.86 9.10
CA TRP A 193 8.72 35.11 9.35
C TRP A 193 7.22 34.98 9.17
N LEU A 194 6.79 34.21 8.17
CA LEU A 194 5.39 34.03 7.80
C LEU A 194 4.77 32.76 8.38
N GLY A 195 5.56 31.92 9.07
CA GLY A 195 5.11 30.66 9.66
C GLY A 195 4.48 29.75 8.60
N PRO A 196 3.30 29.16 8.83
CA PRO A 196 2.61 28.31 7.86
C PRO A 196 2.06 29.07 6.64
N ARG A 197 2.10 30.42 6.63
CA ARG A 197 1.57 31.22 5.50
C ARG A 197 2.59 31.55 4.42
N GLY A 198 3.86 31.18 4.62
CA GLY A 198 4.89 31.39 3.60
C GLY A 198 4.64 30.56 2.34
N ASP A 199 5.15 31.03 1.20
CA ASP A 199 4.93 30.37 -0.09
C ASP A 199 5.67 29.04 -0.22
N ASN A 200 6.80 28.87 0.49
CA ASN A 200 7.59 27.63 0.50
C ASN A 200 7.46 26.90 1.84
N THR A 201 6.23 26.58 2.21
CA THR A 201 5.90 25.97 3.50
C THR A 201 5.02 24.74 3.33
N TRP A 202 5.10 23.80 4.26
CA TRP A 202 4.22 22.66 4.38
C TRP A 202 4.04 22.26 5.84
N GLY A 203 2.84 21.83 6.17
CA GLY A 203 2.46 21.39 7.51
C GLY A 203 1.29 22.19 8.06
N ARG A 204 0.89 21.79 9.26
CA ARG A 204 -0.14 22.42 10.08
C ARG A 204 0.35 22.63 11.51
N GLU A 205 -0.19 23.60 12.20
CA GLU A 205 0.00 23.82 13.63
C GLU A 205 -1.23 23.32 14.40
N SER A 206 -1.05 22.91 15.66
CA SER A 206 -2.17 22.53 16.52
C SER A 206 -2.97 23.79 16.83
N GLY A 207 -4.23 23.79 16.39
CA GLY A 207 -5.17 24.89 16.60
C GLY A 207 -5.43 25.20 18.07
N ILE A 208 -6.08 26.34 18.33
CA ILE A 208 -6.49 26.76 19.69
C ILE A 208 -7.87 26.22 20.08
N GLY A 209 -8.44 25.30 19.29
CA GLY A 209 -9.74 24.67 19.53
C GLY A 209 -10.92 25.48 19.00
N ILE A 210 -10.70 26.31 17.97
CA ILE A 210 -11.73 27.11 17.32
C ILE A 210 -11.69 26.81 15.81
N ASP A 211 -12.52 25.87 15.36
CA ASP A 211 -12.59 25.33 13.99
C ASP A 211 -12.36 26.36 12.87
N TRP A 212 -13.04 27.51 12.91
CA TRP A 212 -12.93 28.52 11.85
C TRP A 212 -11.56 29.19 11.77
N TRP A 213 -10.90 29.42 12.91
CA TRP A 213 -9.55 29.99 12.95
C TRP A 213 -8.50 28.91 12.64
N ASP A 214 -8.72 27.70 13.15
CA ASP A 214 -7.87 26.52 12.96
C ASP A 214 -7.80 26.12 11.47
N GLN A 215 -8.92 26.20 10.75
CA GLN A 215 -9.05 25.98 9.30
C GLN A 215 -8.47 27.08 8.39
N ARG A 216 -8.00 28.21 8.93
CA ARG A 216 -7.54 29.35 8.09
C ARG A 216 -6.19 29.94 8.48
N ALA A 217 -5.72 29.68 9.69
CA ALA A 217 -4.49 30.25 10.20
C ALA A 217 -3.40 29.21 10.48
N TYR A 218 -3.75 27.93 10.65
CA TYR A 218 -2.84 26.92 11.19
C TYR A 218 -2.51 25.81 10.20
N HIS A 219 -2.67 26.02 8.90
CA HIS A 219 -2.08 25.14 7.90
C HIS A 219 -1.58 25.94 6.71
N SER A 220 -0.61 25.36 6.03
CA SER A 220 -0.06 25.89 4.79
C SER A 220 -1.02 25.68 3.61
N ARG A 221 -0.84 26.47 2.54
CA ARG A 221 -1.62 26.26 1.30
C ARG A 221 -1.31 24.91 0.67
N SER A 222 -0.06 24.48 0.73
CA SER A 222 0.42 23.17 0.27
C SER A 222 -0.16 22.01 1.07
N TRP A 223 -0.66 22.23 2.29
CA TRP A 223 -1.38 21.19 3.04
C TRP A 223 -2.75 20.87 2.41
N ALA A 224 -3.52 21.90 2.06
CA ALA A 224 -4.94 21.77 1.74
C ALA A 224 -5.26 21.79 0.23
N SER A 225 -4.28 22.00 -0.64
CA SER A 225 -4.49 22.11 -2.09
C SER A 225 -3.55 21.20 -2.87
N ALA A 226 -4.11 20.40 -3.78
CA ALA A 226 -3.36 19.40 -4.54
C ALA A 226 -2.27 20.03 -5.40
N LYS A 227 -2.56 21.13 -6.10
CA LYS A 227 -1.58 21.93 -6.84
C LYS A 227 -0.43 22.43 -5.97
N TYR A 228 -0.74 23.08 -4.85
CA TYR A 228 0.30 23.62 -3.99
C TYR A 228 1.09 22.50 -3.29
N LEU A 229 0.48 21.36 -3.00
CA LEU A 229 1.17 20.18 -2.47
C LEU A 229 2.17 19.61 -3.48
N ARG A 230 1.73 19.36 -4.72
CA ARG A 230 2.60 18.85 -5.80
C ARG A 230 3.80 19.77 -6.02
N ASN A 231 3.54 21.06 -6.16
CA ASN A 231 4.59 22.06 -6.39
C ASN A 231 5.55 22.10 -5.19
N PHE A 232 5.03 22.14 -3.96
CA PHE A 232 5.86 22.11 -2.77
C PHE A 232 6.78 20.88 -2.72
N LEU A 233 6.24 19.68 -2.99
CA LEU A 233 7.04 18.45 -2.95
C LEU A 233 8.14 18.46 -4.01
N THR A 234 7.81 18.83 -5.25
CA THR A 234 8.77 18.88 -6.36
C THR A 234 9.83 19.97 -6.18
N ASP A 235 9.47 21.13 -5.63
CA ASP A 235 10.41 22.20 -5.32
C ASP A 235 11.31 21.90 -4.10
N ASN A 236 10.91 20.94 -3.24
CA ASN A 236 11.63 20.59 -2.02
C ASN A 236 12.17 19.15 -2.02
N GLY A 237 12.65 18.71 -3.19
CA GLY A 237 13.46 17.50 -3.35
C GLY A 237 12.70 16.25 -3.80
N GLY A 238 11.37 16.29 -3.83
CA GLY A 238 10.56 15.26 -4.46
C GLY A 238 10.80 15.18 -5.96
N GLU A 239 10.59 14.00 -6.52
CA GLU A 239 10.80 13.71 -7.94
C GLU A 239 9.53 13.19 -8.59
N GLU A 240 9.26 13.59 -9.83
CA GLU A 240 8.25 12.92 -10.64
C GLU A 240 8.82 11.63 -11.21
N VAL A 241 8.08 10.53 -11.04
CA VAL A 241 8.46 9.20 -11.49
C VAL A 241 7.48 8.69 -12.54
N PRO A 242 7.95 7.91 -13.54
CA PRO A 242 7.05 7.26 -14.47
C PRO A 242 6.22 6.17 -13.77
N ARG A 243 5.06 5.81 -14.32
CA ARG A 243 4.17 4.74 -13.81
C ARG A 243 4.92 3.44 -13.52
N SER A 244 5.85 3.06 -14.40
CA SER A 244 6.67 1.84 -14.26
C SER A 244 7.63 1.85 -13.05
N GLN A 245 7.79 2.99 -12.38
CA GLN A 245 8.61 3.15 -11.18
C GLN A 245 7.79 3.52 -9.95
N ALA A 246 6.47 3.63 -10.07
CA ALA A 246 5.58 3.90 -8.94
C ALA A 246 5.77 2.85 -7.85
N ARG A 247 5.67 3.28 -6.60
CA ARG A 247 5.70 2.38 -5.43
C ARG A 247 4.83 2.92 -4.30
N PRO A 248 4.49 2.08 -3.32
CA PRO A 248 3.76 2.53 -2.14
C PRO A 248 4.44 3.70 -1.43
N GLY A 249 3.65 4.69 -1.03
CA GLY A 249 4.12 5.94 -0.44
C GLY A 249 4.47 7.03 -1.46
N ASP A 250 4.45 6.75 -2.77
CA ASP A 250 4.38 7.81 -3.78
C ASP A 250 2.97 8.45 -3.77
N LEU A 251 2.85 9.68 -4.26
CA LEU A 251 1.59 10.42 -4.37
C LEU A 251 1.19 10.58 -5.83
N ILE A 252 -0.09 10.40 -6.12
CA ILE A 252 -0.68 10.61 -7.44
C ILE A 252 -1.42 11.95 -7.44
N PHE A 253 -1.16 12.77 -8.45
CA PHE A 253 -1.86 14.02 -8.71
C PHE A 253 -2.54 14.00 -10.07
N TYR A 254 -3.74 14.57 -10.15
CA TYR A 254 -4.49 14.69 -11.40
C TYR A 254 -4.52 16.16 -11.83
N GLU A 255 -3.98 16.43 -13.01
CA GLU A 255 -4.00 17.71 -13.69
C GLU A 255 -5.02 17.68 -14.84
N GLN A 256 -5.85 18.71 -14.92
CA GLN A 256 -6.84 18.83 -15.97
C GLN A 256 -6.18 19.20 -17.31
N VAL A 257 -6.32 18.39 -18.37
CA VAL A 257 -5.63 18.64 -19.68
C VAL A 257 -6.39 19.66 -20.54
N ALA A 258 -7.71 19.69 -20.43
CA ALA A 258 -8.61 20.66 -21.08
C ALA A 258 -9.70 21.06 -20.09
N GLU A 259 -10.20 22.30 -20.15
CA GLU A 259 -11.25 22.79 -19.24
C GLU A 259 -12.40 21.77 -19.10
N ASP A 260 -12.74 21.39 -17.87
CA ASP A 260 -13.84 20.47 -17.61
C ASP A 260 -15.14 21.12 -18.10
N PRO A 261 -15.88 20.49 -19.05
CA PRO A 261 -17.09 21.08 -19.63
C PRO A 261 -18.26 21.19 -18.64
N GLY A 262 -18.14 20.65 -17.43
CA GLY A 262 -19.12 20.77 -16.35
C GLY A 262 -19.22 22.17 -15.74
N LYS A 263 -20.39 22.52 -15.18
CA LYS A 263 -20.52 23.76 -14.40
C LYS A 263 -19.67 23.67 -13.12
N GLY A 264 -18.72 24.58 -12.97
CA GLY A 264 -17.74 24.55 -11.87
C GLY A 264 -16.56 23.62 -12.11
N GLY A 265 -16.34 23.23 -13.38
CA GLY A 265 -15.22 22.41 -13.81
C GLY A 265 -13.87 23.06 -13.53
N GLU A 266 -12.85 22.23 -13.36
CA GLU A 266 -11.49 22.67 -13.08
C GLU A 266 -10.85 23.28 -14.33
N PRO A 267 -10.10 24.41 -14.20
CA PRO A 267 -9.42 25.02 -15.33
C PRO A 267 -8.34 24.10 -15.92
N GLN A 268 -8.05 24.28 -17.21
CA GLN A 268 -6.90 23.64 -17.83
C GLN A 268 -5.59 23.93 -17.06
N GLY A 269 -4.81 22.88 -16.83
CA GLY A 269 -3.54 22.94 -16.09
C GLY A 269 -3.70 22.97 -14.58
N GLU A 270 -4.93 22.94 -14.05
CA GLU A 270 -5.16 22.89 -12.61
C GLU A 270 -4.99 21.46 -12.09
N THR A 271 -4.14 21.31 -11.07
CA THR A 271 -4.03 20.04 -10.31
C THR A 271 -5.04 20.06 -9.18
N TYR A 272 -6.11 19.28 -9.32
CA TYR A 272 -7.29 19.39 -8.47
C TYR A 272 -7.46 18.20 -7.52
N HIS A 273 -6.78 17.07 -7.77
CA HIS A 273 -6.89 15.86 -6.96
C HIS A 273 -5.53 15.30 -6.56
N ALA A 274 -5.49 14.67 -5.38
CA ALA A 274 -4.33 13.95 -4.84
C ALA A 274 -4.77 12.61 -4.25
N ALA A 275 -3.93 11.59 -4.37
CA ALA A 275 -4.15 10.27 -3.78
C ALA A 275 -2.81 9.63 -3.36
N VAL A 276 -2.87 8.63 -2.48
CA VAL A 276 -1.68 7.91 -2.00
C VAL A 276 -1.59 6.58 -2.73
N VAL A 277 -0.43 6.25 -3.32
CA VAL A 277 -0.16 4.90 -3.81
C VAL A 277 -0.01 3.98 -2.59
N THR A 278 -0.86 2.97 -2.49
CA THR A 278 -0.87 2.02 -1.37
C THR A 278 -0.30 0.66 -1.74
N SER A 279 -0.37 0.28 -3.01
CA SER A 279 0.13 -1.00 -3.50
C SER A 279 0.49 -0.90 -4.98
N VAL A 280 1.44 -1.72 -5.43
CA VAL A 280 1.63 -2.05 -6.85
C VAL A 280 1.65 -3.56 -6.96
N THR A 281 0.68 -4.12 -7.68
CA THR A 281 0.49 -5.56 -7.82
C THR A 281 1.53 -6.18 -8.77
N PRO A 282 1.74 -7.50 -8.74
CA PRO A 282 2.77 -8.15 -9.55
C PRO A 282 2.62 -7.97 -11.07
N ASP A 283 1.39 -7.74 -11.55
CA ASP A 283 1.08 -7.41 -12.95
C ASP A 283 1.30 -5.92 -13.29
N GLY A 284 1.62 -5.08 -12.30
CA GLY A 284 1.96 -3.68 -12.46
C GLY A 284 0.80 -2.72 -12.24
N ASP A 285 -0.39 -3.20 -11.83
CA ASP A 285 -1.49 -2.30 -11.49
C ASP A 285 -1.17 -1.51 -10.22
N ILE A 286 -1.38 -0.19 -10.31
CA ILE A 286 -1.10 0.74 -9.23
C ILE A 286 -2.39 0.92 -8.45
N LYS A 287 -2.40 0.53 -7.18
CA LYS A 287 -3.53 0.75 -6.29
C LYS A 287 -3.35 2.06 -5.53
N LEU A 288 -4.44 2.82 -5.44
CA LEU A 288 -4.48 4.09 -4.73
C LEU A 288 -5.59 4.11 -3.69
N SER A 289 -5.33 4.88 -2.64
CA SER A 289 -6.34 5.24 -1.65
C SER A 289 -6.51 6.76 -1.61
N GLN A 290 -7.76 7.19 -1.46
CA GLN A 290 -8.15 8.58 -1.37
C GLN A 290 -9.39 8.73 -0.51
N HIS A 291 -9.54 9.89 0.12
CA HIS A 291 -10.69 10.13 0.98
C HIS A 291 -11.96 10.49 0.19
N THR A 292 -11.87 11.33 -0.84
CA THR A 292 -13.04 11.67 -1.67
C THR A 292 -13.54 10.44 -2.40
N GLY A 293 -14.83 10.13 -2.27
CA GLY A 293 -15.43 8.91 -2.83
C GLY A 293 -15.15 7.65 -2.01
N GLU A 294 -14.43 7.77 -0.88
CA GLU A 294 -14.08 6.68 0.02
C GLU A 294 -13.49 5.49 -0.75
N TRP A 295 -12.31 5.67 -1.33
CA TRP A 295 -11.66 4.61 -2.09
C TRP A 295 -10.42 4.09 -1.38
N GLN A 296 -10.38 2.77 -1.27
CA GLN A 296 -9.28 2.02 -0.70
C GLN A 296 -8.76 1.03 -1.74
N ASN A 297 -7.46 1.09 -2.02
CA ASN A 297 -6.78 0.21 -2.97
C ASN A 297 -7.44 0.13 -4.36
N VAL A 298 -8.08 1.18 -4.85
CA VAL A 298 -8.71 1.16 -6.20
C VAL A 298 -7.62 1.21 -7.28
N SER A 299 -7.82 0.52 -8.40
CA SER A 299 -6.90 0.56 -9.54
C SER A 299 -6.80 1.97 -10.15
N LEU A 300 -5.58 2.40 -10.46
CA LEU A 300 -5.31 3.65 -11.16
C LEU A 300 -5.96 3.67 -12.54
N GLU A 301 -5.89 2.56 -13.29
CA GLU A 301 -6.48 2.48 -14.63
C GLU A 301 -8.00 2.61 -14.59
N ALA A 302 -8.63 1.88 -13.68
CA ALA A 302 -10.07 1.97 -13.43
C ALA A 302 -10.50 3.40 -13.09
N ARG A 303 -9.77 4.05 -12.17
CA ARG A 303 -9.98 5.44 -11.80
C ARG A 303 -9.81 6.37 -13.00
N GLU A 304 -8.74 6.25 -13.77
CA GLU A 304 -8.48 7.11 -14.93
C GLU A 304 -9.63 7.07 -15.95
N HIS A 305 -10.20 5.88 -16.19
CA HIS A 305 -11.39 5.74 -17.05
C HIS A 305 -12.61 6.49 -16.49
N VAL A 306 -12.86 6.41 -15.18
CA VAL A 306 -13.94 7.16 -14.52
C VAL A 306 -13.71 8.66 -14.60
N ALA A 307 -12.49 9.09 -14.31
CA ALA A 307 -12.12 10.49 -14.30
C ALA A 307 -12.30 11.11 -15.69
N THR A 308 -11.82 10.41 -16.71
CA THR A 308 -11.97 10.80 -18.12
C THR A 308 -13.44 10.92 -18.52
N ARG A 309 -14.28 9.96 -18.09
CA ARG A 309 -15.71 9.97 -18.40
C ARG A 309 -16.46 11.12 -17.71
N ASN A 310 -16.07 11.48 -16.50
CA ASN A 310 -16.80 12.46 -15.67
C ASN A 310 -16.30 13.89 -15.83
N HIS A 311 -15.00 14.08 -16.07
CA HIS A 311 -14.32 15.38 -16.03
C HIS A 311 -13.48 15.66 -17.29
N GLY A 312 -13.45 14.76 -18.27
CA GLY A 312 -12.60 14.88 -19.46
C GLY A 312 -11.15 14.45 -19.21
N GLU A 313 -10.30 14.66 -20.22
CA GLU A 313 -8.92 14.16 -20.23
C GLU A 313 -8.06 14.74 -19.09
N GLN A 314 -7.28 13.87 -18.45
CA GLN A 314 -6.44 14.20 -17.31
C GLN A 314 -5.02 13.70 -17.50
N ARG A 315 -4.08 14.44 -16.92
CA ARG A 315 -2.68 14.07 -16.84
C ARG A 315 -2.36 13.63 -15.42
N ILE A 316 -1.80 12.44 -15.31
CA ILE A 316 -1.38 11.85 -14.04
C ILE A 316 0.08 12.19 -13.80
N HIS A 317 0.36 12.77 -12.63
CA HIS A 317 1.70 13.00 -12.12
C HIS A 317 1.92 12.12 -10.89
N ILE A 318 2.95 11.29 -10.91
CA ILE A 318 3.33 10.47 -9.75
C ILE A 318 4.56 11.11 -9.14
N VAL A 319 4.42 11.63 -7.93
CA VAL A 319 5.50 12.30 -7.20
C VAL A 319 5.96 11.39 -6.07
N ARG A 320 7.25 11.11 -6.04
CA ARG A 320 7.92 10.47 -4.92
C ARG A 320 8.41 11.55 -3.95
N PRO A 321 7.89 11.59 -2.72
CA PRO A 321 8.38 12.51 -1.71
C PRO A 321 9.82 12.16 -1.32
N HIS A 322 10.70 13.18 -1.34
CA HIS A 322 12.06 13.09 -0.83
C HIS A 322 12.51 14.46 -0.27
N PRO A 323 12.01 14.84 0.92
CA PRO A 323 12.28 16.13 1.55
C PRO A 323 13.77 16.49 1.57
N ASN A 324 14.12 17.68 1.07
CA ASN A 324 15.48 18.20 1.12
C ASN A 324 15.78 19.08 2.35
N TRP A 325 14.86 19.13 3.33
CA TRP A 325 15.01 19.79 4.63
C TRP A 325 14.80 18.78 5.75
N TYR A 326 15.56 18.86 6.85
CA TYR A 326 15.40 18.11 8.11
C TYR A 326 16.25 18.77 9.20
#